data_AF-A0A438JQ30-F1
#
_entry.id   AF-A0A438JQ30-F1
#
_cell.length_a   1.000
_cell.length_b   1.000
_cell.length_c   1.000
_cell.angle_alpha   90.00
_cell.angle_beta   90.00
_cell.angle_gamma   90.00
#
_symmetry.space_group_name_H-M   'P 1'
#
loop_
_entity.id
_entity.type
_entity.pdbx_description
1 polymer ?
#
loop_
_entity_poly.entity_id
_entity_poly.type
_entity_poly.pdbx_seq_one_letter_code
_entity_poly.pdbx_strand_id
1 'polypeptide(L)'
;MRYFLGMEVARSRKGISISQRKYVLDLLTETGMLGCKLSDTPIKAKKMTESDGKPVDRERYRRLVGRLIYLSHTRPDIAFIVSVVSQYMHSPKESHLEAMYKILRYLKGSPRRELFFKKGDSKKVEIYMDADWTGSAEDKRSTTGFYTYVWGNLVTWRNKKQSVVAKSGAKAKFRAIAPGMCEGLWLQKLLEELHITVELLIKLYCDNKAPISISHNPIQHDMTKHIEVNRHFIKEKIEKRTICMTYIPTREQLVDIFTKGLQKSSFKDFICKLNMINIYDPT
;
A
#
# COMPACT_ATOMS: atom_id res chain seq x y z
N MET A 1 -25.21 -11.44 5.82
CA MET A 1 -24.36 -10.34 5.32
C MET A 1 -24.68 -9.12 6.16
N ARG A 2 -23.68 -8.45 6.74
CA ARG A 2 -23.90 -7.25 7.56
C ARG A 2 -23.32 -6.05 6.81
N TYR A 3 -24.06 -4.94 6.80
CA TYR A 3 -23.61 -3.67 6.24
C TYR A 3 -23.16 -2.77 7.39
N PHE A 4 -21.95 -2.23 7.31
CA PHE A 4 -21.42 -1.30 8.30
C PHE A 4 -20.55 -0.27 7.60
N LEU A 5 -20.81 1.03 7.81
CA LEU A 5 -20.09 2.13 7.15
C LEU A 5 -19.84 1.85 5.67
N GLY A 6 -20.87 1.57 4.87
CA GLY A 6 -20.71 1.33 3.42
C GLY A 6 -19.86 0.10 3.03
N MET A 7 -19.50 -0.76 3.99
CA MET A 7 -18.79 -2.02 3.77
C MET A 7 -19.73 -3.22 3.95
N GLU A 8 -19.56 -4.19 3.07
CA GLU A 8 -20.24 -5.47 3.06
C GLU A 8 -19.37 -6.52 3.75
N VAL A 9 -19.82 -6.99 4.91
CA VAL A 9 -19.10 -8.03 5.68
C VAL A 9 -19.86 -9.35 5.58
N ALA A 10 -19.16 -10.37 5.06
CA ALA A 10 -19.63 -11.75 5.03
C ALA A 10 -18.74 -12.61 5.92
N ARG A 11 -19.35 -13.45 6.77
CA ARG A 11 -18.63 -14.35 7.67
C ARG A 11 -18.96 -15.79 7.29
N SER A 12 -17.92 -16.62 7.21
CA SER A 12 -18.02 -18.05 6.93
C SER A 12 -17.19 -18.85 7.93
N ARG A 13 -17.24 -20.18 7.86
CA ARG A 13 -16.34 -21.06 8.64
C ARG A 13 -14.87 -20.90 8.24
N LYS A 14 -14.59 -20.47 7.00
CA LYS A 14 -13.24 -20.29 6.46
C LYS A 14 -12.62 -18.94 6.84
N GLY A 15 -13.42 -17.93 7.16
CA GLY A 15 -12.93 -16.57 7.38
C GLY A 15 -13.99 -15.49 7.24
N ILE A 16 -13.53 -14.24 7.17
CA ILE A 16 -14.34 -13.03 6.98
C ILE A 16 -13.98 -12.39 5.64
N SER A 17 -14.97 -12.06 4.82
CA SER A 17 -14.79 -11.28 3.60
C SER A 17 -15.31 -9.85 3.81
N ILE A 18 -14.54 -8.87 3.37
CA ILE A 18 -14.93 -7.46 3.35
C ILE A 18 -14.93 -6.95 1.91
N SER A 19 -16.06 -6.41 1.45
CA SER A 19 -16.20 -5.84 0.12
C SER A 19 -16.96 -4.51 0.13
N GLN A 20 -16.92 -3.77 -0.98
CA GLN A 20 -17.68 -2.53 -1.14
C GLN A 20 -18.39 -2.51 -2.51
N ARG A 21 -19.03 -3.62 -2.89
CA ARG A 21 -19.62 -3.79 -4.23
C ARG A 21 -20.62 -2.68 -4.55
N LYS A 22 -21.60 -2.45 -3.67
CA LYS A 22 -22.60 -1.40 -3.87
C LYS A 22 -21.94 -0.03 -4.10
N TYR A 23 -20.98 0.32 -3.25
CA TYR A 23 -20.24 1.58 -3.38
C TYR A 23 -19.54 1.75 -4.73
N VAL A 24 -18.91 0.67 -5.24
CA VAL A 24 -18.26 0.68 -6.55
C VAL A 24 -19.27 0.87 -7.68
N LEU A 25 -20.42 0.20 -7.62
CA LEU A 25 -21.47 0.33 -8.62
C LEU A 25 -22.08 1.74 -8.62
N ASP A 26 -22.36 2.31 -7.44
CA ASP A 26 -22.87 3.67 -7.30
C ASP A 26 -21.86 4.68 -7.87
N LEU A 27 -20.56 4.51 -7.54
CA LEU A 27 -19.46 5.32 -8.08
C LEU A 27 -19.37 5.25 -9.62
N LEU A 28 -19.51 4.05 -10.20
CA LEU A 28 -19.51 3.87 -11.66
C LEU A 28 -20.76 4.47 -12.31
N THR A 29 -21.91 4.42 -11.64
CA THR A 29 -23.17 5.00 -12.13
C THR A 29 -23.09 6.52 -12.19
N GLU A 30 -22.68 7.14 -11.09
CA GLU A 30 -22.57 8.61 -10.99
C GLU A 30 -21.52 9.20 -11.92
N THR A 31 -20.50 8.42 -12.29
CA THR A 31 -19.45 8.85 -13.22
C THR A 31 -19.76 8.52 -14.68
N GLY A 32 -20.88 7.84 -14.97
CA GLY A 32 -21.23 7.39 -16.32
C GLY A 32 -20.32 6.26 -16.85
N MET A 33 -19.61 5.57 -15.95
CA MET A 33 -18.59 4.57 -16.29
C MET A 33 -19.12 3.13 -16.32
N LEU A 34 -20.42 2.90 -16.15
CA LEU A 34 -21.00 1.56 -16.28
C LEU A 34 -20.79 0.95 -17.67
N GLY A 35 -20.82 1.76 -18.74
CA GLY A 35 -20.63 1.33 -20.14
C GLY A 35 -19.18 1.27 -20.61
N CYS A 36 -18.20 1.63 -19.77
CA CYS A 36 -16.82 1.85 -20.24
C CYS A 36 -16.07 0.54 -20.63
N LYS A 37 -15.02 0.66 -21.45
CA LYS A 37 -14.12 -0.47 -21.75
C LYS A 37 -13.36 -0.90 -20.49
N LEU A 38 -13.19 -2.21 -20.29
CA LEU A 38 -12.47 -2.75 -19.14
C LEU A 38 -10.96 -2.44 -19.20
N SER A 39 -10.33 -2.36 -18.03
CA SER A 39 -8.87 -2.29 -17.92
C SER A 39 -8.36 -3.36 -16.95
N ASP A 40 -7.31 -4.07 -17.34
CA ASP A 40 -6.72 -5.13 -16.50
C ASP A 40 -5.93 -4.61 -15.31
N THR A 41 -5.39 -3.40 -15.40
CA THR A 41 -4.58 -2.77 -14.35
C THR A 41 -5.05 -1.34 -14.10
N PRO A 42 -4.97 -0.86 -12.84
CA PRO A 42 -5.43 0.49 -12.51
C PRO A 42 -4.45 1.58 -12.97
N ILE A 43 -3.19 1.24 -13.24
CA ILE A 43 -2.14 2.14 -13.72
C ILE A 43 -1.29 1.46 -14.81
N LYS A 44 -0.71 2.22 -15.74
CA LYS A 44 0.31 1.70 -16.66
C LYS A 44 1.63 1.53 -15.90
N ALA A 45 2.47 0.57 -16.31
CA ALA A 45 3.78 0.34 -15.69
C ALA A 45 4.76 1.52 -15.89
N LYS A 46 4.53 2.35 -16.92
CA LYS A 46 5.27 3.60 -17.16
C LYS A 46 4.66 4.72 -16.32
N LYS A 47 5.53 5.52 -15.66
CA LYS A 47 5.15 6.65 -14.81
C LYS A 47 4.26 7.64 -15.59
N MET A 48 3.39 8.35 -14.88
CA MET A 48 2.76 9.57 -15.41
C MET A 48 3.85 10.62 -15.55
N THR A 49 4.46 10.71 -16.72
CA THR A 49 5.63 11.55 -16.94
C THR A 49 5.31 12.95 -17.41
N GLU A 50 4.09 13.24 -17.88
CA GLU A 50 3.77 14.55 -18.46
C GLU A 50 2.40 15.03 -17.96
N SER A 51 2.42 16.16 -17.26
CA SER A 51 1.20 16.87 -16.83
C SER A 51 0.66 17.67 -18.02
N ASP A 52 0.17 16.95 -19.02
CA ASP A 52 -0.36 17.55 -20.24
C ASP A 52 -1.88 17.72 -20.17
N GLY A 53 -2.36 18.68 -20.96
CA GLY A 53 -3.78 18.96 -21.12
C GLY A 53 -4.29 20.16 -20.31
N LYS A 54 -5.55 20.49 -20.56
CA LYS A 54 -6.19 21.68 -19.98
C LYS A 54 -6.47 21.50 -18.48
N PRO A 55 -6.55 22.59 -17.71
CA PRO A 55 -7.02 22.54 -16.33
C PRO A 55 -8.42 21.92 -16.26
N VAL A 56 -8.64 21.06 -15.27
CA VAL A 56 -9.92 20.40 -15.01
C VAL A 56 -10.59 21.07 -13.80
N ASP A 57 -11.92 20.98 -13.73
CA ASP A 57 -12.67 21.41 -12.54
C ASP A 57 -12.14 20.72 -11.27
N ARG A 58 -11.68 21.55 -10.33
CA ARG A 58 -11.07 21.13 -9.07
C ARG A 58 -12.07 20.43 -8.17
N GLU A 59 -13.33 20.88 -8.15
CA GLU A 59 -14.33 20.32 -7.24
C GLU A 59 -14.71 18.91 -7.66
N ARG A 60 -15.05 18.71 -8.94
CA ARG A 60 -15.31 17.39 -9.50
C ARG A 60 -14.15 16.43 -9.30
N TYR A 61 -12.91 16.89 -9.53
CA TYR A 61 -11.71 16.08 -9.32
C TYR A 61 -11.53 15.67 -7.86
N ARG A 62 -11.58 16.63 -6.92
CA ARG A 62 -11.43 16.38 -5.48
C ARG A 62 -12.49 15.44 -4.94
N ARG A 63 -13.76 15.62 -5.35
CA ARG A 63 -14.87 14.74 -4.97
C ARG A 63 -14.59 13.29 -5.39
N LEU A 64 -14.15 13.08 -6.63
CA LEU A 64 -13.85 11.76 -7.13
C LEU A 64 -12.62 11.15 -6.44
N VAL A 65 -11.57 11.94 -6.18
CA VAL A 65 -10.39 11.48 -5.41
C VAL A 65 -10.80 11.06 -4.01
N GLY A 66 -11.62 11.84 -3.30
CA GLY A 66 -12.11 11.50 -1.96
C GLY A 66 -12.84 10.16 -1.92
N ARG A 67 -13.67 9.87 -2.94
CA ARG A 67 -14.35 8.56 -3.06
C ARG A 67 -13.39 7.40 -3.28
N LEU A 68 -12.37 7.61 -4.11
CA LEU A 68 -11.35 6.59 -4.34
C LEU A 68 -10.44 6.37 -3.12
N ILE A 69 -10.15 7.43 -2.34
CA ILE A 69 -9.45 7.32 -1.06
C ILE A 69 -10.28 6.50 -0.07
N TYR A 70 -11.59 6.71 -0.03
CA TYR A 70 -12.44 5.89 0.83
C TYR A 70 -12.42 4.42 0.40
N LEU A 71 -12.58 4.14 -0.89
CA LEU A 71 -12.55 2.78 -1.43
C LEU A 71 -11.20 2.06 -1.23
N SER A 72 -10.08 2.79 -1.23
CA SER A 72 -8.76 2.19 -1.04
C SER A 72 -8.53 1.56 0.34
N HIS A 73 -9.43 1.78 1.30
CA HIS A 73 -9.45 1.10 2.62
C HIS A 73 -9.93 -0.36 2.54
N THR A 74 -10.62 -0.77 1.48
CA THR A 74 -10.96 -2.18 1.21
C THR A 74 -10.37 -2.70 -0.10
N ARG A 75 -9.78 -1.80 -0.89
CA ARG A 75 -9.15 -2.05 -2.19
C ARG A 75 -7.66 -1.65 -2.17
N PRO A 76 -6.79 -2.42 -1.49
CA PRO A 76 -5.35 -2.14 -1.47
C PRO A 76 -4.73 -2.12 -2.88
N ASP A 77 -5.33 -2.84 -3.82
CA ASP A 77 -4.92 -2.90 -5.22
C ASP A 77 -4.98 -1.59 -6.00
N ILE A 78 -5.76 -0.60 -5.53
CA ILE A 78 -5.80 0.74 -6.12
C ILE A 78 -5.04 1.78 -5.27
N ALA A 79 -4.57 1.43 -4.08
CA ALA A 79 -4.07 2.40 -3.11
C ALA A 79 -2.93 3.25 -3.67
N PHE A 80 -2.00 2.65 -4.42
CA PHE A 80 -0.87 3.37 -5.03
C PHE A 80 -1.32 4.46 -6.00
N ILE A 81 -2.10 4.10 -7.03
CA ILE A 81 -2.54 5.06 -8.04
C ILE A 81 -3.42 6.14 -7.42
N VAL A 82 -4.24 5.82 -6.42
CA VAL A 82 -5.04 6.80 -5.67
C VAL A 82 -4.13 7.82 -4.97
N SER A 83 -3.01 7.38 -4.39
CA SER A 83 -2.00 8.29 -3.82
C SER A 83 -1.24 9.11 -4.86
N VAL A 84 -1.15 8.65 -6.10
CA VAL A 84 -0.55 9.44 -7.19
C VAL A 84 -1.51 10.54 -7.62
N VAL A 85 -2.77 10.20 -7.94
CA VAL A 85 -3.76 11.18 -8.40
C VAL A 85 -4.12 12.21 -7.32
N SER A 86 -4.02 11.86 -6.04
CA SER A 86 -4.28 12.79 -4.94
C SER A 86 -3.25 13.93 -4.83
N GLN A 87 -2.04 13.76 -5.36
CA GLN A 87 -1.01 14.83 -5.37
C GLN A 87 -1.43 16.03 -6.22
N TYR A 88 -2.29 15.80 -7.21
CA TYR A 88 -2.71 16.81 -8.18
C TYR A 88 -4.04 17.50 -7.83
N MET A 89 -4.58 17.32 -6.62
CA MET A 89 -5.84 17.93 -6.17
C MET A 89 -5.83 19.48 -6.15
N HIS A 90 -4.65 20.11 -6.13
CA HIS A 90 -4.52 21.57 -6.14
C HIS A 90 -4.63 22.15 -7.56
N SER A 91 -4.16 21.40 -8.57
CA SER A 91 -4.13 21.81 -9.98
C SER A 91 -4.29 20.59 -10.90
N PRO A 92 -5.51 20.02 -10.99
CA PRO A 92 -5.75 18.85 -11.82
C PRO A 92 -5.78 19.21 -13.31
N LYS A 93 -5.32 18.29 -14.15
CA LYS A 93 -5.27 18.40 -15.61
C LYS A 93 -5.98 17.20 -16.25
N GLU A 94 -6.27 17.29 -17.54
CA GLU A 94 -6.95 16.21 -18.30
C GLU A 94 -6.21 14.88 -18.20
N SER A 95 -4.87 14.87 -18.25
CA SER A 95 -4.05 13.67 -18.05
C SER A 95 -4.29 13.01 -16.68
N HIS A 96 -4.46 13.80 -15.62
CA HIS A 96 -4.79 13.31 -14.28
C HIS A 96 -6.21 12.75 -14.23
N LEU A 97 -7.17 13.39 -14.91
CA LEU A 97 -8.55 12.89 -14.98
C LEU A 97 -8.62 11.56 -15.75
N GLU A 98 -7.86 11.41 -16.83
CA GLU A 98 -7.77 10.17 -17.60
C GLU A 98 -7.18 9.02 -16.76
N ALA A 99 -6.25 9.34 -15.85
CA ALA A 99 -5.77 8.42 -14.82
C ALA A 99 -6.92 7.87 -13.98
N MET A 100 -7.79 8.76 -13.50
CA MET A 100 -8.94 8.39 -12.67
C MET A 100 -9.92 7.54 -13.46
N TYR A 101 -10.21 7.89 -14.71
CA TYR A 101 -11.04 7.06 -15.58
C TYR A 101 -10.44 5.68 -15.82
N LYS A 102 -9.11 5.54 -15.88
CA LYS A 102 -8.47 4.23 -15.91
C LYS A 102 -8.71 3.43 -14.63
N ILE A 103 -8.65 4.04 -13.45
CA ILE A 103 -8.99 3.37 -12.18
C ILE A 103 -10.44 2.87 -12.22
N LEU A 104 -11.38 3.70 -12.69
CA LEU A 104 -12.79 3.32 -12.79
C LEU A 104 -13.01 2.17 -13.79
N ARG A 105 -12.33 2.18 -14.95
CA ARG A 105 -12.34 1.07 -15.92
C ARG A 105 -11.85 -0.25 -15.32
N TYR A 106 -10.86 -0.17 -14.43
CA TYR A 106 -10.35 -1.33 -13.69
C TYR A 106 -11.35 -1.82 -12.63
N LEU A 107 -11.93 -0.90 -11.85
CA LEU A 107 -12.94 -1.24 -10.84
C LEU A 107 -14.19 -1.89 -11.45
N LYS A 108 -14.60 -1.46 -12.65
CA LYS A 108 -15.68 -2.09 -13.42
C LYS A 108 -15.42 -3.58 -13.69
N GLY A 109 -14.17 -3.98 -13.91
CA GLY A 109 -13.83 -5.39 -14.17
C GLY A 109 -13.91 -6.27 -12.93
N SER A 110 -13.91 -5.68 -11.73
CA SER A 110 -13.90 -6.42 -10.47
C SER A 110 -14.67 -5.68 -9.36
N PRO A 111 -15.97 -5.42 -9.53
CA PRO A 111 -16.73 -4.58 -8.61
C PRO A 111 -16.92 -5.23 -7.23
N ARG A 112 -16.96 -6.58 -7.19
CA ARG A 112 -17.08 -7.37 -5.96
C ARG A 112 -15.74 -7.93 -5.47
N ARG A 113 -14.60 -7.38 -5.91
CA ARG A 113 -13.32 -7.82 -5.35
C ARG A 113 -13.30 -7.53 -3.85
N GLU A 114 -12.98 -8.54 -3.07
CA GLU A 114 -13.08 -8.52 -1.62
C GLU A 114 -11.76 -8.90 -0.96
N LEU A 115 -11.51 -8.34 0.22
CA LEU A 115 -10.40 -8.72 1.06
C LEU A 115 -10.84 -9.88 1.96
N PHE A 116 -10.14 -11.01 1.87
CA PHE A 116 -10.47 -12.21 2.63
C PHE A 116 -9.51 -12.40 3.81
N PHE A 117 -10.07 -12.38 5.01
CA PHE A 117 -9.41 -12.68 6.26
C PHE A 117 -9.64 -14.15 6.60
N LYS A 118 -8.66 -14.99 6.27
CA LYS A 118 -8.67 -16.43 6.54
C LYS A 118 -8.53 -16.67 8.04
N LYS A 119 -9.33 -17.62 8.56
CA LYS A 119 -9.11 -18.16 9.91
C LYS A 119 -7.81 -18.96 9.93
N GLY A 120 -6.93 -18.67 10.87
CA GLY A 120 -5.69 -19.40 11.09
C GLY A 120 -5.22 -19.31 12.53
N ASP A 121 -4.24 -20.14 12.88
CA ASP A 121 -3.69 -20.26 14.24
C ASP A 121 -2.35 -19.51 14.41
N SER A 122 -1.86 -18.88 13.34
CA SER A 122 -0.67 -18.03 13.39
C SER A 122 -0.89 -16.89 14.36
N LYS A 123 0.10 -16.60 15.23
CA LYS A 123 0.09 -15.45 16.15
C LYS A 123 1.11 -14.37 15.77
N LYS A 124 1.59 -14.43 14.52
CA LYS A 124 2.67 -13.57 14.00
C LYS A 124 2.14 -12.24 13.49
N VAL A 125 2.96 -11.21 13.68
CA VAL A 125 2.84 -9.91 13.02
C VAL A 125 4.06 -9.73 12.11
N GLU A 126 3.80 -9.51 10.83
CA GLU A 126 4.82 -9.48 9.78
C GLU A 126 4.66 -8.21 8.95
N ILE A 127 5.73 -7.44 8.84
CA ILE A 127 5.74 -6.16 8.14
C ILE A 127 6.63 -6.29 6.93
N TYR A 128 6.11 -5.88 5.79
CA TYR A 128 6.85 -5.87 4.55
C TYR A 128 6.98 -4.44 4.09
N MET A 129 8.18 -4.10 3.64
CA MET A 129 8.50 -2.75 3.28
C MET A 129 9.36 -2.65 2.04
N ASP A 130 9.05 -1.65 1.23
CA ASP A 130 9.87 -1.23 0.11
C ASP A 130 9.83 0.29 -0.01
N ALA A 131 10.83 0.83 -0.70
CA ALA A 131 10.80 2.20 -1.15
C ALA A 131 11.26 2.25 -2.60
N ASP A 132 10.47 2.91 -3.44
CA ASP A 132 10.97 3.28 -4.76
C ASP A 132 12.12 4.29 -4.61
N TRP A 133 13.06 4.26 -5.55
CA TRP A 133 14.08 5.30 -5.65
C TRP A 133 13.78 6.16 -6.88
N THR A 134 13.74 7.48 -6.70
CA THR A 134 13.34 8.46 -7.72
C THR A 134 11.93 8.23 -8.28
N GLY A 135 10.98 7.76 -7.46
CA GLY A 135 9.60 7.43 -7.85
C GLY A 135 8.88 8.53 -8.63
N SER A 136 9.02 9.78 -8.21
CA SER A 136 8.42 10.94 -8.85
C SER A 136 9.32 11.57 -9.91
N ALA A 137 8.80 11.77 -11.13
CA ALA A 137 9.56 12.40 -12.21
C ALA A 137 9.81 13.90 -11.96
N GLU A 138 8.85 14.57 -11.30
CA GLU A 138 8.82 16.02 -11.06
C GLU A 138 9.77 16.47 -9.94
N ASP A 139 9.73 15.82 -8.77
CA ASP A 139 10.50 16.24 -7.58
C ASP A 139 11.58 15.22 -7.16
N LYS A 140 11.74 14.12 -7.91
CA LYS A 140 12.69 13.02 -7.65
C LYS A 140 12.57 12.40 -6.25
N ARG A 141 11.46 12.64 -5.53
CA ARG A 141 11.24 12.05 -4.21
C ARG A 141 10.81 10.59 -4.34
N SER A 142 11.24 9.81 -3.36
CA SER A 142 10.90 8.40 -3.21
C SER A 142 9.53 8.22 -2.57
N THR A 143 8.87 7.11 -2.87
CA THR A 143 7.63 6.64 -2.22
C THR A 143 7.98 5.45 -1.35
N THR A 144 7.69 5.58 -0.06
CA THR A 144 7.71 4.46 0.88
C THR A 144 6.38 3.74 0.80
N GLY A 145 6.44 2.42 0.59
CA GLY A 145 5.32 1.52 0.75
C GLY A 145 5.56 0.59 1.93
N PHE A 146 4.52 0.24 2.66
CA PHE A 146 4.55 -0.92 3.53
C PHE A 146 3.17 -1.56 3.63
N TYR A 147 3.15 -2.82 4.02
CA TYR A 147 1.94 -3.47 4.50
C TYR A 147 2.27 -4.42 5.65
N THR A 148 1.27 -4.67 6.48
CA THR A 148 1.37 -5.50 7.65
C THR A 148 0.36 -6.64 7.59
N TYR A 149 0.89 -7.84 7.78
CA TYR A 149 0.13 -9.05 8.01
C TYR A 149 -0.02 -9.29 9.52
N VAL A 150 -1.25 -9.56 9.94
CA VAL A 150 -1.55 -10.09 11.27
C VAL A 150 -2.17 -11.46 11.07
N TRP A 151 -1.52 -12.49 11.61
CA TRP A 151 -1.99 -13.89 11.52
C TRP A 151 -2.15 -14.39 10.08
N GLY A 152 -1.30 -13.91 9.18
CA GLY A 152 -1.37 -14.25 7.75
C GLY A 152 -2.46 -13.51 6.97
N ASN A 153 -3.13 -12.51 7.58
CA ASN A 153 -4.11 -11.65 6.91
C ASN A 153 -3.62 -10.21 6.79
N LEU A 154 -3.83 -9.60 5.63
CA LEU A 154 -3.45 -8.21 5.38
C LEU A 154 -4.37 -7.29 6.19
N VAL A 155 -3.82 -6.53 7.13
CA VAL A 155 -4.61 -5.65 8.01
C VAL A 155 -4.35 -4.18 7.71
N THR A 156 -3.09 -3.80 7.52
CA THR A 156 -2.74 -2.40 7.23
C THR A 156 -1.82 -2.31 6.03
N TRP A 157 -1.95 -1.22 5.28
CA TRP A 157 -1.07 -0.87 4.18
C TRP A 157 -0.99 0.65 4.10
N ARG A 158 0.14 1.13 3.62
CA ARG A 158 0.37 2.55 3.43
C ARG A 158 1.32 2.78 2.29
N ASN A 159 1.04 3.83 1.53
CA ASN A 159 1.99 4.46 0.65
C ASN A 159 2.18 5.91 1.13
N LYS A 160 3.42 6.40 1.05
CA LYS A 160 3.74 7.76 1.45
C LYS A 160 4.94 8.26 0.67
N LYS A 161 4.77 9.37 -0.03
CA LYS A 161 5.89 10.12 -0.61
C LYS A 161 6.78 10.65 0.51
N GLN A 162 8.08 10.38 0.43
CA GLN A 162 9.06 10.88 1.39
C GLN A 162 9.14 12.41 1.27
N SER A 163 9.25 13.10 2.40
CA SER A 163 9.35 14.57 2.42
C SER A 163 10.68 15.10 1.88
N VAL A 164 11.71 14.26 1.88
CA VAL A 164 13.09 14.63 1.52
C VAL A 164 13.60 13.71 0.43
N VAL A 165 14.29 14.27 -0.57
CA VAL A 165 14.93 13.52 -1.66
C VAL A 165 16.03 12.62 -1.10
N ALA A 166 16.01 11.34 -1.50
CA ALA A 166 17.02 10.37 -1.11
C ALA A 166 18.15 10.31 -2.16
N LYS A 167 19.39 10.51 -1.71
CA LYS A 167 20.59 10.47 -2.57
C LYS A 167 20.92 9.06 -3.10
N SER A 168 20.34 8.00 -2.53
CA SER A 168 20.51 6.62 -2.98
C SER A 168 19.30 5.76 -2.63
N GLY A 169 19.11 4.63 -3.34
CA GLY A 169 18.04 3.68 -3.03
C GLY A 169 18.15 3.07 -1.64
N ALA A 170 19.38 2.79 -1.17
CA ALA A 170 19.60 2.31 0.20
C ALA A 170 19.14 3.35 1.24
N LYS A 171 19.37 4.65 0.99
CA LYS A 171 18.94 5.73 1.88
C LYS A 171 17.40 5.89 1.89
N ALA A 172 16.76 5.73 0.73
CA ALA A 172 15.30 5.72 0.62
C ALA A 172 14.68 4.56 1.40
N LYS A 173 15.22 3.34 1.22
CA LYS A 173 14.76 2.14 1.93
C LYS A 173 15.01 2.22 3.42
N PHE A 174 16.17 2.71 3.86
CA PHE A 174 16.45 2.88 5.29
C PHE A 174 15.48 3.86 5.96
N ARG A 175 15.11 4.95 5.27
CA ARG A 175 14.11 5.90 5.76
C ARG A 175 12.70 5.31 5.84
N ALA A 176 12.39 4.32 5.01
CA ALA A 176 11.12 3.63 5.07
C ALA A 176 10.97 2.81 6.37
N ILE A 177 12.08 2.32 6.94
CA ILE A 177 12.10 1.39 8.08
C ILE A 177 11.37 1.96 9.28
N ALA A 178 11.71 3.19 9.69
CA ALA A 178 11.14 3.79 10.90
C ALA A 178 9.60 3.87 10.84
N PRO A 179 8.95 4.40 9.77
CA PRO A 179 7.50 4.36 9.62
C PRO A 179 6.88 2.96 9.76
N GLY A 180 7.45 1.93 9.12
CA GLY A 180 6.91 0.57 9.22
C GLY A 180 7.11 -0.05 10.61
N MET A 181 8.24 0.24 11.28
CA MET A 181 8.43 -0.18 12.68
C MET A 181 7.41 0.48 13.60
N CYS A 182 7.14 1.78 13.44
CA CYS A 182 6.12 2.47 14.22
C CYS A 182 4.73 1.85 14.04
N GLU A 183 4.36 1.51 12.80
CA GLU A 183 3.11 0.79 12.51
C GLU A 183 3.03 -0.55 13.25
N GLY A 184 4.13 -1.32 13.21
CA GLY A 184 4.23 -2.59 13.91
C GLY A 184 4.04 -2.48 15.41
N LEU A 185 4.76 -1.54 16.02
CA LEU A 185 4.68 -1.29 17.46
C LEU A 185 3.28 -0.81 17.86
N TRP A 186 2.64 0.02 17.04
CA TRP A 186 1.26 0.45 17.27
C TRP A 186 0.30 -0.74 17.20
N LEU A 187 0.42 -1.60 16.20
CA LEU A 187 -0.41 -2.81 16.09
C LEU A 187 -0.21 -3.77 17.26
N GLN A 188 1.04 -3.99 17.68
CA GLN A 188 1.33 -4.80 18.86
C GLN A 188 0.65 -4.23 20.10
N LYS A 189 0.78 -2.91 20.32
CA LYS A 189 0.16 -2.24 21.46
C LYS A 189 -1.37 -2.34 21.43
N LEU A 190 -1.97 -2.16 20.26
CA LEU A 190 -3.41 -2.33 20.06
C LEU A 190 -3.87 -3.75 20.39
N LEU A 191 -3.11 -4.77 19.97
CA LEU A 191 -3.45 -6.17 20.25
C LEU A 191 -3.31 -6.50 21.74
N GLU A 192 -2.31 -5.94 22.42
CA GLU A 192 -2.15 -6.04 23.88
C GLU A 192 -3.33 -5.41 24.63
N GLU A 193 -3.78 -4.22 24.21
CA GLU A 193 -4.94 -3.52 24.80
C GLU A 193 -6.26 -4.28 24.59
N LEU A 194 -6.37 -5.04 23.49
CA LEU A 194 -7.49 -5.94 23.24
C LEU A 194 -7.37 -7.29 23.99
N HIS A 195 -6.39 -7.43 24.87
CA HIS A 195 -6.08 -8.66 25.62
C HIS A 195 -5.81 -9.88 24.73
N ILE A 196 -5.24 -9.66 23.54
CA ILE A 196 -4.90 -10.69 22.58
C ILE A 196 -3.43 -11.07 22.72
N THR A 197 -3.16 -12.37 22.88
CA THR A 197 -1.77 -12.88 22.92
C THR A 197 -1.12 -12.85 21.54
N VAL A 198 -0.02 -12.10 21.42
CA VAL A 198 0.79 -12.01 20.20
C VAL A 198 2.23 -12.44 20.48
N GLU A 199 2.91 -12.95 19.45
CA GLU A 199 4.36 -13.14 19.54
C GLU A 199 5.05 -11.77 19.71
N LEU A 200 5.92 -11.66 20.72
CA LEU A 200 6.61 -10.41 21.07
C LEU A 200 7.55 -9.89 19.96
N LEU A 201 7.98 -10.76 19.06
CA LEU A 201 8.95 -10.44 18.02
C LEU A 201 8.25 -10.18 16.68
N ILE A 202 8.24 -8.92 16.26
CA ILE A 202 7.73 -8.52 14.95
C ILE A 202 8.81 -8.77 13.90
N LYS A 203 8.47 -9.43 12.80
CA LYS A 203 9.37 -9.59 11.65
C LYS A 203 9.17 -8.45 10.66
N LEU A 204 10.25 -7.75 10.33
CA LEU A 204 10.27 -6.71 9.31
C LEU A 204 11.11 -7.19 8.11
N TYR A 205 10.45 -7.38 6.98
CA TYR A 205 11.06 -7.86 5.74
C TYR A 205 11.47 -6.70 4.82
N CYS A 206 12.72 -6.72 4.39
CA CYS A 206 13.28 -5.77 3.43
C CYS A 206 14.02 -6.52 2.30
N ASP A 207 13.90 -6.02 1.08
CA ASP A 207 14.50 -6.62 -0.12
C ASP A 207 15.93 -6.15 -0.40
N ASN A 208 16.52 -5.38 0.53
CA ASN A 208 17.89 -4.88 0.42
C ASN A 208 18.67 -5.20 1.70
N LYS A 209 19.85 -5.81 1.54
CA LYS A 209 20.76 -6.12 2.65
C LYS A 209 21.45 -4.88 3.21
N ALA A 210 21.58 -3.80 2.44
CA ALA A 210 22.27 -2.59 2.89
C ALA A 210 21.55 -1.90 4.07
N PRO A 211 20.23 -1.62 4.04
CA PRO A 211 19.52 -1.10 5.21
C PRO A 211 19.65 -1.99 6.44
N ILE A 212 19.62 -3.32 6.28
CA ILE A 212 19.80 -4.29 7.37
C ILE A 212 21.20 -4.14 7.99
N SER A 213 22.25 -4.10 7.15
CA SER A 213 23.63 -3.90 7.61
C SER A 213 23.81 -2.55 8.32
N ILE A 214 23.23 -1.47 7.80
CA ILE A 214 23.28 -0.13 8.42
C ILE A 214 22.62 -0.14 9.81
N SER A 215 21.53 -0.89 9.99
CA SER A 215 20.86 -1.04 11.29
C SER A 215 21.72 -1.76 12.34
N HIS A 216 22.60 -2.67 11.91
CA HIS A 216 23.46 -3.45 12.82
C HIS A 216 24.86 -2.85 13.01
N ASN A 217 25.35 -2.00 12.10
CA ASN A 217 26.70 -1.46 12.18
C ASN A 217 26.79 -0.35 13.27
N PRO A 218 27.76 -0.39 14.20
CA PRO A 218 27.96 0.67 15.19
C PRO A 218 28.70 1.92 14.65
N ILE A 219 29.36 1.84 13.49
CA ILE A 219 30.26 2.91 13.02
C ILE A 219 29.47 4.05 12.35
N GLN A 220 29.80 5.28 12.75
CA GLN A 220 29.23 6.53 12.26
C GLN A 220 30.02 6.99 11.02
N HIS A 221 29.36 7.06 9.86
CA HIS A 221 29.89 7.81 8.72
C HIS A 221 29.20 9.19 8.68
N ASP A 222 29.97 10.24 8.39
CA ASP A 222 29.52 11.65 8.36
C ASP A 222 28.31 11.91 7.45
N MET A 223 28.02 11.00 6.50
CA MET A 223 26.94 11.09 5.51
C MET A 223 25.53 10.74 6.05
N THR A 224 25.40 10.41 7.34
CA THR A 224 24.17 9.89 7.96
C THR A 224 23.47 10.81 8.97
N LYS A 225 24.01 12.00 9.25
CA LYS A 225 23.46 12.96 10.25
C LYS A 225 21.95 13.22 10.08
N HIS A 226 21.47 13.39 8.84
CA HIS A 226 20.04 13.61 8.55
C HIS A 226 19.12 12.38 8.73
N ILE A 227 19.62 11.24 9.23
CA ILE A 227 18.84 10.03 9.54
C ILE A 227 19.22 9.46 10.91
N GLU A 228 19.98 10.21 11.71
CA GLU A 228 20.53 9.76 12.98
C GLU A 228 19.43 9.34 13.98
N VAL A 229 18.37 10.15 14.09
CA VAL A 229 17.21 9.82 14.94
C VAL A 229 16.57 8.49 14.55
N ASN A 230 16.30 8.28 13.25
CA ASN A 230 15.74 7.02 12.78
C ASN A 230 16.69 5.86 13.04
N ARG A 231 18.00 6.05 12.87
CA ARG A 231 18.99 5.00 13.11
C ARG A 231 19.04 4.60 14.58
N HIS A 232 19.07 5.57 15.51
CA HIS A 232 19.02 5.29 16.94
C HIS A 232 17.74 4.56 17.33
N PHE A 233 16.60 5.04 16.85
CA PHE A 233 15.31 4.39 17.09
C PHE A 233 15.28 2.94 16.57
N ILE A 234 15.71 2.71 15.33
CA ILE A 234 15.75 1.36 14.73
C ILE A 234 16.66 0.44 15.55
N LYS A 235 17.86 0.93 15.88
CA LYS A 235 18.87 0.18 16.65
C LYS A 235 18.32 -0.23 18.02
N GLU A 236 17.74 0.72 18.77
CA GLU A 236 17.17 0.47 20.09
C GLU A 236 16.12 -0.66 20.07
N LYS A 237 15.24 -0.67 19.06
CA LYS A 237 14.19 -1.69 18.92
C LYS A 237 14.72 -3.07 18.51
N ILE A 238 15.82 -3.11 17.75
CA ILE A 238 16.51 -4.35 17.39
C ILE A 238 17.23 -4.92 18.63
N GLU A 239 17.94 -4.08 19.38
CA GLU A 239 18.65 -4.49 20.61
C GLU A 239 17.68 -5.00 21.69
N LYS A 240 16.52 -4.37 21.82
CA LYS A 240 15.42 -4.82 22.69
C LYS A 240 14.70 -6.08 22.19
N ARG A 241 15.10 -6.64 21.04
CA ARG A 241 14.47 -7.80 20.39
C ARG A 241 12.95 -7.66 20.20
N THR A 242 12.47 -6.43 20.03
CA THR A 242 11.06 -6.18 19.69
C THR A 242 10.83 -6.40 18.20
N ILE A 243 11.82 -6.08 17.37
CA ILE A 243 11.74 -6.18 15.92
C ILE A 243 12.97 -6.92 15.37
N CYS A 244 12.74 -7.92 14.53
CA CYS A 244 13.77 -8.62 13.76
C CYS A 244 13.70 -8.22 12.29
N MET A 245 14.77 -7.62 11.78
CA MET A 245 14.89 -7.33 10.36
C MET A 245 15.35 -8.57 9.59
N THR A 246 14.61 -8.96 8.55
CA THR A 246 14.91 -10.13 7.72
C THR A 246 15.01 -9.74 6.25
N TYR A 247 15.99 -10.30 5.53
CA TYR A 247 16.09 -10.14 4.09
C TYR A 247 15.07 -11.03 3.38
N ILE A 248 14.37 -10.48 2.37
CA ILE A 248 13.49 -11.26 1.49
C ILE A 248 13.87 -11.03 0.02
N PRO A 249 13.85 -12.05 -0.86
CA PRO A 249 14.06 -11.85 -2.28
C PRO A 249 13.02 -10.88 -2.90
N THR A 250 13.43 -10.06 -3.86
CA THR A 250 12.55 -9.07 -4.51
C THR A 250 11.29 -9.70 -5.14
N ARG A 251 11.37 -10.94 -5.63
CA ARG A 251 10.22 -11.70 -6.16
C ARG A 251 9.12 -12.01 -5.13
N GLU A 252 9.48 -12.01 -3.86
CA GLU A 252 8.60 -12.26 -2.72
C GLU A 252 8.19 -10.94 -2.03
N GLN A 253 8.81 -9.82 -2.41
CA GLN A 253 8.46 -8.50 -1.92
C GLN A 253 7.19 -7.99 -2.61
N LEU A 254 6.07 -8.00 -1.89
CA LEU A 254 4.78 -7.60 -2.48
C LEU A 254 4.52 -6.11 -2.44
N VAL A 255 5.44 -5.34 -1.85
CA VAL A 255 5.24 -3.92 -1.60
C VAL A 255 5.34 -3.09 -2.87
N ASP A 256 5.89 -3.69 -3.93
CA ASP A 256 5.97 -3.13 -5.27
C ASP A 256 4.62 -2.60 -5.79
N ILE A 257 3.49 -3.24 -5.43
CA ILE A 257 2.15 -2.76 -5.80
C ILE A 257 1.80 -1.41 -5.16
N PHE A 258 2.45 -1.06 -4.04
CA PHE A 258 2.26 0.18 -3.31
C PHE A 258 3.27 1.27 -3.66
N THR A 259 4.31 0.96 -4.45
CA THR A 259 5.40 1.90 -4.79
C THR A 259 5.51 2.18 -6.28
N LYS A 260 5.03 1.29 -7.16
CA LYS A 260 5.13 1.48 -8.62
C LYS A 260 3.97 0.87 -9.40
N GLY A 261 3.81 1.34 -10.63
CA GLY A 261 2.91 0.72 -11.60
C GLY A 261 3.49 -0.60 -12.10
N LEU A 262 2.68 -1.65 -12.10
CA LEU A 262 3.13 -3.00 -12.43
C LEU A 262 2.57 -3.49 -13.77
N GLN A 263 3.28 -4.45 -14.38
CA GLN A 263 2.78 -5.19 -15.52
C GLN A 263 1.63 -6.12 -15.10
N LYS A 264 0.79 -6.50 -16.05
CA LYS A 264 -0.43 -7.29 -15.81
C LYS A 264 -0.18 -8.60 -15.08
N SER A 265 0.86 -9.36 -15.47
CA SER A 265 1.21 -10.64 -14.83
C SER A 265 1.58 -10.43 -13.36
N SER A 266 2.57 -9.60 -13.08
CA SER A 266 3.00 -9.29 -11.70
C SER A 266 1.86 -8.74 -10.87
N PHE A 267 1.05 -7.83 -11.43
CA PHE A 267 -0.11 -7.27 -10.73
C PHE A 267 -1.10 -8.36 -10.31
N LYS A 268 -1.45 -9.29 -11.20
CA LYS A 268 -2.33 -10.43 -10.87
C LYS A 268 -1.74 -11.30 -9.76
N ASP A 269 -0.45 -11.61 -9.83
CA ASP A 269 0.23 -12.40 -8.79
C ASP A 269 0.13 -11.72 -7.42
N PHE A 270 0.24 -10.39 -7.37
CA PHE A 270 0.07 -9.63 -6.12
C PHE A 270 -1.36 -9.66 -5.60
N ILE A 271 -2.38 -9.50 -6.46
CA ILE A 271 -3.78 -9.63 -6.05
C ILE A 271 -4.03 -10.97 -5.35
N CYS A 272 -3.54 -12.06 -5.94
CA CYS A 272 -3.67 -13.39 -5.36
C CYS A 272 -2.99 -13.50 -3.99
N LYS A 273 -1.76 -12.97 -3.87
CA LYS A 273 -1.00 -13.01 -2.61
C LYS A 273 -1.55 -12.10 -1.52
N LEU A 274 -2.26 -11.02 -1.87
CA LEU A 274 -2.95 -10.12 -0.93
C LEU A 274 -4.29 -10.71 -0.41
N ASN A 275 -4.61 -11.96 -0.75
CA ASN A 275 -5.91 -12.60 -0.46
C ASN A 275 -7.10 -11.77 -0.94
N MET A 276 -6.95 -11.09 -2.09
CA MET A 276 -8.04 -10.39 -2.73
C MET A 276 -8.80 -11.35 -3.64
N ILE A 277 -9.96 -11.81 -3.20
CA ILE A 277 -10.74 -12.82 -3.88
C ILE A 277 -11.79 -12.15 -4.77
N ASN A 278 -12.02 -12.74 -5.95
CA ASN A 278 -13.20 -12.47 -6.75
C ASN A 278 -14.05 -13.74 -6.78
N ILE A 279 -15.22 -13.71 -6.13
CA ILE A 279 -16.10 -14.90 -6.00
C ILE A 279 -16.61 -15.42 -7.36
N TYR A 280 -16.50 -14.61 -8.42
CA TYR A 280 -16.91 -14.98 -9.79
C TYR A 280 -15.76 -15.48 -10.67
N ASP A 281 -14.52 -15.47 -10.20
CA ASP A 281 -13.44 -16.14 -10.94
C ASP A 281 -13.65 -17.67 -10.78
N PRO A 282 -13.69 -18.44 -11.89
CA PRO A 282 -13.81 -19.89 -11.80
C PRO A 282 -12.63 -20.43 -10.97
N THR A 283 -12.96 -21.31 -10.03
CA THR A 283 -11.99 -21.98 -9.16
C THR A 283 -11.26 -23.08 -9.90
#